data_AF-A0A924FZ78-F1
#
_entry.id   AF-A0A924FZ78-F1
#
_cell.length_a   1.000
_cell.length_b   1.000
_cell.length_c   1.000
_cell.angle_alpha   90.00
_cell.angle_beta   90.00
_cell.angle_gamma   90.00
#
_symmetry.space_group_name_H-M   'P 1'
#
loop_
_entity.id
_entity.type
_entity.pdbx_description
1 polymer ?
#
loop_
_entity_poly.entity_id
_entity_poly.type
_entity_poly.pdbx_seq_one_letter_code
_entity_poly.pdbx_strand_id
1 'polypeptide(L)'
;MRVMRWLAAGIVLLGPSVIPALAMPRSVASSAGSFFAAAAQCETLNLITPGQTETLIKALNNYLSPTDLIHMQNGYARGLKESMVYVVELKRWAPFSADSSSCYRVQGVLDDYKAQLEGN
;
A
#
# COMPACT_ATOMS: atom_id res chain seq x y z
N MET A 1 15.85 -50.21 -40.27
CA MET A 1 15.22 -50.49 -38.95
C MET A 1 14.41 -49.26 -38.53
N ARG A 2 13.15 -49.50 -38.10
CA ARG A 2 12.14 -48.62 -37.47
C ARG A 2 11.64 -47.37 -38.21
N VAL A 3 10.48 -47.58 -38.86
CA VAL A 3 9.37 -46.64 -39.02
C VAL A 3 8.62 -46.49 -37.68
N MET A 4 8.30 -45.27 -37.25
CA MET A 4 7.26 -44.93 -36.25
C MET A 4 7.05 -43.42 -36.34
N ARG A 5 6.00 -42.79 -36.87
CA ARG A 5 4.54 -43.00 -36.98
C ARG A 5 3.74 -42.20 -35.90
N TRP A 6 3.42 -40.93 -36.24
CA TRP A 6 2.17 -40.15 -36.03
C TRP A 6 1.68 -39.62 -34.66
N LEU A 7 1.04 -38.43 -34.75
CA LEU A 7 -0.08 -37.85 -33.95
C LEU A 7 0.26 -37.36 -32.53
N ALA A 8 -0.29 -36.28 -31.96
CA ALA A 8 -1.30 -35.30 -32.37
C ALA A 8 -1.30 -34.14 -31.35
N ALA A 9 -1.87 -33.02 -31.78
CA ALA A 9 -2.72 -32.10 -31.02
C ALA A 9 -2.37 -31.71 -29.57
N GLY A 10 -2.11 -30.41 -29.41
CA GLY A 10 -2.26 -29.71 -28.14
C GLY A 10 -2.30 -28.21 -28.35
N ILE A 11 -3.42 -27.70 -28.91
CA ILE A 11 -3.74 -26.27 -28.82
C ILE A 11 -3.97 -25.98 -27.35
N VAL A 12 -2.97 -25.40 -26.68
CA VAL A 12 -3.16 -24.81 -25.35
C VAL A 12 -3.95 -23.53 -25.57
N LEU A 13 -5.25 -23.61 -25.29
CA LEU A 13 -6.13 -22.46 -25.09
C LEU A 13 -5.55 -21.61 -23.95
N LEU A 14 -4.76 -20.59 -24.29
CA LEU A 14 -4.46 -19.49 -23.39
C LEU A 14 -5.75 -18.67 -23.23
N GLY A 15 -6.62 -19.12 -22.32
CA GLY A 15 -7.69 -18.28 -21.81
C GLY A 15 -7.10 -17.02 -21.18
N PRO A 16 -7.81 -15.88 -21.19
CA PRO A 16 -7.36 -14.69 -20.49
C PRO A 16 -7.32 -15.01 -19.00
N SER A 17 -6.11 -15.23 -18.49
CA SER A 17 -5.85 -15.32 -17.06
C SER A 17 -6.22 -13.98 -16.44
N VAL A 18 -7.44 -13.88 -15.91
CA VAL A 18 -7.80 -12.84 -14.95
C VAL A 18 -6.89 -13.10 -13.76
N ILE A 19 -5.75 -12.42 -13.70
CA ILE A 19 -4.87 -12.46 -12.53
C ILE A 19 -5.75 -11.89 -11.40
N PRO A 20 -6.13 -12.69 -10.39
CA PRO A 20 -6.84 -12.13 -9.26
C PRO A 20 -5.93 -11.02 -8.70
N ALA A 21 -6.47 -9.82 -8.52
CA ALA A 21 -5.77 -8.74 -7.85
C ALA A 21 -5.17 -9.33 -6.57
N LEU A 22 -3.85 -9.52 -6.54
CA LEU A 22 -3.20 -10.22 -5.45
C LEU A 22 -3.47 -9.39 -4.20
N ALA A 23 -4.13 -10.01 -3.22
CA ALA A 23 -4.40 -9.38 -1.93
C ALA A 23 -3.09 -8.82 -1.37
N MET A 24 -3.15 -7.57 -0.90
CA MET A 24 -1.96 -6.88 -0.41
C MET A 24 -1.34 -7.68 0.75
N PRO A 25 -0.01 -7.88 0.81
CA PRO A 25 0.59 -8.53 1.96
C PRO A 25 0.28 -7.74 3.24
N ARG A 26 -0.09 -8.43 4.33
CA ARG A 26 -0.42 -7.81 5.62
C ARG A 26 0.61 -6.76 6.08
N SER A 27 1.90 -7.04 5.90
CA SER A 27 3.00 -6.13 6.23
C SER A 27 2.93 -4.82 5.46
N VAL A 28 2.53 -4.87 4.19
CA VAL A 28 2.37 -3.70 3.32
C VAL A 28 1.15 -2.89 3.75
N ALA A 29 0.02 -3.55 4.04
CA ALA A 29 -1.17 -2.86 4.54
C ALA A 29 -0.91 -2.15 5.88
N SER A 30 -0.24 -2.82 6.83
CA SER A 30 0.15 -2.19 8.09
C SER A 30 1.19 -1.08 7.92
N SER A 31 2.11 -1.20 6.96
CA SER A 31 3.05 -0.14 6.61
C SER A 31 2.32 1.10 6.08
N ALA A 32 1.44 0.94 5.08
CA ALA A 32 0.63 2.01 4.53
C ALA A 32 -0.19 2.72 5.62
N GLY A 33 -0.85 1.95 6.49
CA GLY A 33 -1.59 2.49 7.63
C GLY A 33 -0.73 3.35 8.55
N SER A 34 0.44 2.82 8.95
CA SER A 34 1.36 3.54 9.82
C SER A 34 1.97 4.78 9.17
N PHE A 35 2.17 4.76 7.85
CA PHE A 35 2.59 5.92 7.07
C PHE A 35 1.52 7.01 7.09
N PHE A 36 0.24 6.66 6.88
CA PHE A 36 -0.84 7.64 7.01
C PHE A 36 -0.96 8.21 8.43
N ALA A 37 -0.61 7.45 9.46
CA ALA A 37 -0.54 8.00 10.82
C ALA A 37 0.61 9.01 11.00
N ALA A 38 1.74 8.80 10.32
CA ALA A 38 2.82 9.80 10.27
C ALA A 38 2.39 11.06 9.51
N ALA A 39 1.66 10.90 8.40
CA ALA A 39 1.06 12.00 7.65
C ALA A 39 0.07 12.82 8.50
N ALA A 40 -0.84 12.16 9.21
CA ALA A 40 -1.77 12.83 10.12
C ALA A 40 -1.05 13.64 11.22
N GLN A 41 0.07 13.14 11.75
CA GLN A 41 0.91 13.89 12.70
C GLN A 41 1.52 15.12 12.04
N CYS A 42 2.06 15.00 10.83
CA CYS A 42 2.60 16.13 10.07
C CYS A 42 1.53 17.20 9.75
N GLU A 43 0.31 16.77 9.40
CA GLU A 43 -0.82 17.68 9.17
C GLU A 43 -1.22 18.40 10.46
N THR A 44 -1.28 17.69 11.59
CA THR A 44 -1.63 18.26 12.90
C THR A 44 -0.65 19.36 13.32
N LEU A 45 0.64 19.20 12.97
CA LEU A 45 1.68 20.19 13.23
C LEU A 45 1.78 21.28 12.15
N ASN A 46 0.91 21.27 11.14
CA ASN A 46 0.94 22.18 9.99
C ASN A 46 2.28 22.17 9.23
N LEU A 47 2.97 21.03 9.23
CA LEU A 47 4.22 20.84 8.48
C LEU A 47 3.96 20.40 7.04
N ILE A 48 2.73 19.95 6.74
CA ILE A 48 2.21 19.64 5.41
C ILE A 48 0.75 20.10 5.29
N THR A 49 0.18 20.09 4.08
CA THR A 49 -1.20 20.54 3.86
C THR A 49 -2.20 19.64 4.62
N PRO A 50 -3.05 20.21 5.50
CA PRO A 50 -4.04 19.43 6.25
C PRO A 50 -5.11 18.78 5.37
N GLY A 51 -5.63 17.62 5.79
CA GLY A 51 -6.78 16.95 5.18
C GLY A 51 -6.46 16.05 3.98
N GLN A 52 -5.19 15.97 3.56
CA GLN A 52 -4.76 15.10 2.47
C GLN A 52 -4.88 13.62 2.87
N THR A 53 -4.46 13.31 4.10
CA THR A 53 -4.43 11.96 4.67
C THR A 53 -5.83 11.34 4.68
N GLU A 54 -6.82 12.05 5.23
CA GLU A 54 -8.20 11.56 5.28
C GLU A 54 -8.78 11.35 3.88
N THR A 55 -8.51 12.30 2.97
CA THR A 55 -8.97 12.23 1.58
C THR A 55 -8.42 10.99 0.86
N LEU A 56 -7.12 10.72 1.02
CA LEU A 56 -6.45 9.57 0.41
C LEU A 56 -6.92 8.24 1.01
N ILE A 57 -7.09 8.15 2.33
CA ILE A 57 -7.65 6.94 2.95
C ILE A 57 -9.04 6.64 2.41
N LYS A 58 -9.90 7.66 2.26
CA LYS A 58 -11.25 7.48 1.69
C LYS A 58 -11.20 7.00 0.25
N ALA A 59 -10.31 7.57 -0.57
CA ALA A 59 -10.13 7.12 -1.95
C ALA A 59 -9.63 5.66 -2.02
N LEU A 60 -8.69 5.28 -1.16
CA LEU A 60 -8.14 3.92 -1.10
C LEU A 60 -9.16 2.87 -0.69
N ASN A 61 -10.15 3.20 0.14
CA ASN A 61 -11.15 2.24 0.60
C ASN A 61 -11.88 1.49 -0.54
N ASN A 62 -11.99 2.10 -1.73
CA ASN A 62 -12.61 1.48 -2.90
C ASN A 62 -11.74 0.40 -3.56
N TYR A 63 -10.45 0.36 -3.25
CA TYR A 63 -9.46 -0.54 -3.87
C TYR A 63 -8.97 -1.63 -2.90
N LEU A 64 -9.29 -1.52 -1.61
CA LEU A 64 -8.82 -2.42 -0.57
C LEU A 64 -9.82 -3.55 -0.33
N SER A 65 -9.31 -4.78 -0.14
CA SER A 65 -10.14 -5.84 0.43
C SER A 65 -10.48 -5.50 1.89
N PRO A 66 -11.56 -6.08 2.46
CA PRO A 66 -11.88 -5.88 3.88
C PRO A 66 -10.72 -6.25 4.83
N THR A 67 -9.93 -7.27 4.48
CA THR A 67 -8.76 -7.70 5.25
C THR A 67 -7.63 -6.67 5.19
N ASP A 68 -7.35 -6.11 4.01
CA ASP A 68 -6.33 -5.08 3.84
C ASP A 68 -6.70 -3.82 4.62
N LEU A 69 -7.98 -3.44 4.57
CA LEU A 69 -8.52 -2.31 5.34
C LEU A 69 -8.29 -2.49 6.84
N ILE A 70 -8.57 -3.67 7.40
CA ILE A 70 -8.33 -3.97 8.82
C ILE A 70 -6.85 -3.84 9.16
N HIS A 71 -5.96 -4.35 8.32
CA HIS A 71 -4.51 -4.27 8.56
C HIS A 71 -3.96 -2.85 8.44
N MET A 72 -4.49 -2.07 7.51
CA MET A 72 -4.21 -0.65 7.37
C MET A 72 -4.69 0.14 8.58
N GLN A 73 -5.93 -0.06 9.03
CA GLN A 73 -6.47 0.60 10.22
C GLN A 73 -5.67 0.26 11.49
N ASN A 74 -5.27 -1.00 11.66
CA ASN A 74 -4.40 -1.41 12.77
C ASN A 74 -3.03 -0.73 12.69
N GLY A 75 -2.47 -0.64 11.48
CA GLY A 75 -1.22 0.08 11.23
C GLY A 75 -1.31 1.56 11.60
N TYR A 76 -2.39 2.20 11.19
CA TYR A 76 -2.69 3.60 11.47
C TYR A 76 -2.86 3.85 12.97
N ALA A 77 -3.73 3.08 13.63
CA ALA A 77 -4.00 3.23 15.06
C ALA A 77 -2.73 3.06 15.90
N ARG A 78 -1.91 2.06 15.59
CA ARG A 78 -0.64 1.85 16.27
C ARG A 78 0.36 2.97 15.98
N GLY A 79 0.51 3.37 14.72
CA GLY A 79 1.45 4.41 14.33
C GLY A 79 1.15 5.76 14.98
N LEU A 80 -0.14 6.09 15.15
CA LEU A 80 -0.57 7.30 15.83
C LEU A 80 -0.33 7.21 17.34
N LYS A 81 -0.66 6.07 17.96
CA LYS A 81 -0.51 5.85 19.40
C LYS A 81 0.96 5.83 19.84
N GLU A 82 1.82 5.15 19.08
CA GLU A 82 3.22 4.90 19.45
C GLU A 82 4.19 5.87 18.74
N SER A 83 3.71 6.72 17.84
CA SER A 83 4.57 7.54 16.95
C SER A 83 5.59 6.68 16.21
N MET A 84 5.11 5.64 15.50
CA MET A 84 5.95 4.69 14.78
C MET A 84 5.44 4.40 13.36
N VAL A 85 6.36 4.06 12.47
CA VAL A 85 6.09 3.56 11.12
C VAL A 85 6.59 2.13 10.99
N TYR A 86 5.79 1.25 10.40
CA TYR A 86 6.21 -0.12 10.10
C TYR A 86 7.00 -0.15 8.79
N VAL A 87 8.26 -0.56 8.86
CA VAL A 87 9.18 -0.66 7.72
C VAL A 87 9.19 -2.10 7.23
N VAL A 88 8.66 -2.33 6.02
CA VAL A 88 8.43 -3.68 5.48
C VAL A 88 9.74 -4.44 5.28
N GLU A 89 10.77 -3.78 4.76
CA GLU A 89 12.09 -4.33 4.47
C GLU A 89 12.79 -4.82 5.74
N LEU A 90 12.60 -4.07 6.83
CA LEU A 90 13.17 -4.37 8.14
C LEU A 90 12.27 -5.24 9.01
N LYS A 91 11.04 -5.51 8.55
CA LYS A 91 9.99 -6.25 9.27
C LYS A 91 9.76 -5.74 10.70
N ARG A 92 9.94 -4.44 10.94
CA ARG A 92 9.91 -3.86 12.29
C ARG A 92 9.25 -2.49 12.30
N TRP A 93 8.80 -2.11 13.49
CA TRP A 93 8.38 -0.74 13.79
C TRP A 93 9.61 0.14 14.03
N ALA A 94 9.63 1.29 13.40
CA ALA A 94 10.65 2.31 13.57
C ALA A 94 9.99 3.57 14.17
N PRO A 95 10.67 4.26 15.10
CA PRO A 95 10.15 5.51 15.63
C PRO A 95 10.05 6.56 14.51
N PHE A 96 8.99 7.36 14.59
CA PHE A 96 8.77 8.51 13.72
C PHE A 96 8.72 9.77 14.57
N SER A 97 9.43 10.81 14.13
CA SER A 97 9.33 12.15 14.70
C SER A 97 8.88 13.08 13.59
N ALA A 98 7.80 13.83 13.85
CA ALA A 98 7.27 14.81 12.92
C ALA A 98 8.09 16.11 13.03
N ASP A 99 9.07 16.25 12.15
CA ASP A 99 9.88 17.45 11.96
C ASP A 99 9.81 17.89 10.50
N SER A 100 10.34 19.07 10.16
CA SER A 100 10.24 19.62 8.81
C SER A 100 10.83 18.71 7.73
N SER A 101 11.92 18.00 8.03
CA SER A 101 12.59 17.11 7.07
C SER A 101 11.82 15.80 6.88
N SER A 102 11.35 15.19 7.97
CA SER A 102 10.56 13.96 7.88
C SER A 102 9.21 14.22 7.21
N CYS A 103 8.54 15.32 7.55
CA CYS A 103 7.25 15.69 6.97
C CYS A 103 7.35 16.08 5.49
N TYR A 104 8.47 16.68 5.05
CA TYR A 104 8.72 16.89 3.62
C TYR A 104 8.77 15.58 2.83
N ARG A 105 9.43 14.53 3.38
CA ARG A 105 9.45 13.20 2.75
C ARG A 105 8.08 12.54 2.74
N VAL A 106 7.31 12.71 3.82
CA VAL A 106 5.93 12.24 3.91
C VAL A 106 5.05 12.92 2.85
N GLN A 107 5.20 14.23 2.64
CA GLN A 107 4.48 14.94 1.57
C GLN A 107 4.77 14.32 0.20
N GLY A 108 6.04 14.07 -0.14
CA GLY A 108 6.39 13.47 -1.43
C GLY A 108 5.71 12.12 -1.66
N VAL A 109 5.63 11.27 -0.63
CA VAL A 109 4.92 10.00 -0.74
C VAL A 109 3.40 10.18 -0.84
N LEU A 110 2.80 11.17 -0.15
CA LEU A 110 1.38 11.49 -0.34
C LEU A 110 1.09 11.95 -1.77
N ASP A 111 1.98 12.73 -2.37
CA ASP A 111 1.86 13.19 -3.75
C ASP A 111 1.93 12.00 -4.73
N ASP A 112 2.81 11.03 -4.47
CA ASP A 112 2.86 9.78 -5.24
C ASP A 112 1.56 8.97 -5.12
N TYR A 113 0.97 8.88 -3.91
CA TYR A 113 -0.32 8.22 -3.70
C TYR A 113 -1.44 8.90 -4.48
N LYS A 114 -1.48 10.24 -4.48
CA LYS A 114 -2.46 11.02 -5.26
C LYS A 114 -2.31 10.75 -6.75
N ALA A 115 -1.08 10.84 -7.27
CA ALA A 115 -0.81 10.63 -8.68
C ALA A 115 -1.25 9.22 -9.15
N GLN A 116 -1.06 8.20 -8.31
CA GLN A 116 -1.51 6.83 -8.62
C GLN A 116 -3.02 6.65 -8.59
N LEU A 117 -3.74 7.42 -7.76
CA LEU A 117 -5.20 7.34 -7.64
C LEU A 117 -5.94 8.19 -8.67
N GLU A 118 -5.34 9.30 -9.11
CA GLU A 118 -5.91 10.22 -10.11
C GLU A 118 -5.52 9.85 -11.54
N GLY A 119 -4.42 9.11 -11.74
CA GLY A 119 -3.93 8.67 -13.04
C GLY A 119 -4.60 7.40 -13.60
N ASN A 120 -5.71 6.94 -13.01
CA ASN A 120 -6.47 5.75 -13.37
C ASN A 120 -7.94 6.12 -13.64
#